data_AF-A0A5M3WDI2-F1
#
_entry.id   AF-A0A5M3WDI2-F1
#
_cell.length_a   1.000
_cell.length_b   1.000
_cell.length_c   1.000
_cell.angle_alpha   90.00
_cell.angle_beta   90.00
_cell.angle_gamma   90.00
#
_symmetry.space_group_name_H-M   'P 1'
#
loop_
_entity.id
_entity.type
_entity.pdbx_description
1 polymer ?
#
loop_
_entity_poly.entity_id
_entity_poly.type
_entity_poly.pdbx_seq_one_letter_code
_entity_poly.pdbx_strand_id
1 'polypeptide(L)'
;MPTPANVGVYRIGIHTVLGEPGVALDHARAVNHHLLPTPERQARYCIDIARAWEQHGRPNQAVLALLAAERVAPQKISRPSVAAMVSGMLYGPGPTPAELRALAVRRGIA
;
A
#
# COMPACT_ATOMS: atom_id res chain seq x y z
N MET A 1 -1.06 -7.21 -24.31
CA MET A 1 -0.23 -5.98 -24.13
C MET A 1 -0.40 -5.45 -22.72
N PRO A 2 0.67 -4.99 -22.03
CA PRO A 2 0.53 -4.36 -20.72
C PRO A 2 -0.25 -3.05 -20.86
N THR A 3 -1.30 -2.88 -20.07
CA THR A 3 -2.13 -1.68 -20.08
C THR A 3 -1.39 -0.51 -19.42
N PRO A 4 -1.67 0.77 -19.75
CA PRO A 4 -1.04 1.93 -19.10
C PRO A 4 -1.11 1.89 -17.56
N ALA A 5 -2.20 1.35 -17.03
CA ALA A 5 -2.37 1.03 -15.62
C ALA A 5 -1.31 0.09 -15.03
N ASN A 6 -0.87 -0.93 -15.78
CA ASN A 6 0.18 -1.86 -15.34
C ASN A 6 1.55 -1.18 -15.32
N VAL A 7 1.80 -0.26 -16.25
CA VAL A 7 3.02 0.55 -16.28
C VAL A 7 3.04 1.52 -15.10
N GLY A 8 1.91 2.12 -14.75
CA GLY A 8 1.76 2.97 -13.57
C GLY A 8 2.09 2.24 -12.26
N VAL A 9 1.55 1.03 -12.07
CA VAL A 9 1.83 0.20 -10.89
C VAL A 9 3.32 -0.19 -10.82
N TYR A 10 3.95 -0.52 -11.95
CA TYR A 10 5.37 -0.85 -11.99
C TYR A 10 6.27 0.35 -11.65
N ARG A 11 5.92 1.56 -12.12
CA ARG A 11 6.64 2.79 -11.80
C ARG A 11 6.56 3.17 -10.33
N ILE A 12 5.41 2.97 -9.68
CA ILE A 12 5.28 3.18 -8.22
C ILE A 12 6.27 2.27 -7.48
N GLY A 13 6.34 0.99 -7.87
CA GLY A 13 7.30 0.04 -7.28
C GLY A 13 8.77 0.46 -7.47
N ILE A 14 9.14 0.93 -8.67
CA ILE A 14 10.52 1.38 -8.95
C ILE A 14 10.89 2.62 -8.11
N HIS A 15 10.08 3.68 -8.13
CA HIS A 15 10.43 4.92 -7.42
C HIS A 15 10.41 4.75 -5.89
N THR A 16 9.58 3.84 -5.38
CA THR A 16 9.59 3.44 -3.96
C THR A 16 10.90 2.72 -3.60
N VAL A 17 11.46 1.89 -4.49
CA VAL A 17 12.76 1.25 -4.28
C VAL A 17 13.92 2.23 -4.46
N LEU A 18 13.78 3.22 -5.34
CA LEU A 18 14.79 4.27 -5.58
C LEU A 18 14.84 5.36 -4.49
N GLY A 19 13.99 5.28 -3.47
CA GLY A 19 13.97 6.27 -2.38
C GLY A 19 13.31 7.60 -2.75
N GLU A 20 12.47 7.61 -3.78
CA GLU A 20 11.73 8.78 -4.27
C GLU A 20 10.22 8.61 -4.05
N PRO A 21 9.74 8.50 -2.79
CA PRO A 21 8.34 8.22 -2.51
C PRO A 21 7.41 9.33 -3.00
N GLY A 22 7.87 10.58 -3.06
CA GLY A 22 7.10 11.70 -3.61
C GLY A 22 6.75 11.51 -5.09
N VAL A 23 7.72 11.10 -5.91
CA VAL A 23 7.53 10.84 -7.35
C VAL A 23 6.59 9.66 -7.57
N ALA A 24 6.71 8.62 -6.74
CA ALA A 24 5.80 7.47 -6.76
C ALA A 24 4.35 7.89 -6.48
N LEU A 25 4.13 8.80 -5.53
CA LEU A 25 2.81 9.31 -5.16
C LEU A 25 2.22 10.26 -6.20
N ASP A 26 3.04 11.07 -6.86
CA ASP A 26 2.57 11.92 -7.96
C ASP A 26 2.12 11.08 -9.16
N HIS A 27 2.84 10.00 -9.48
CA HIS A 27 2.36 9.01 -10.45
C HIS A 27 1.08 8.31 -9.99
N ALA A 28 0.97 7.99 -8.70
CA ALA A 28 -0.23 7.38 -8.16
C ALA A 28 -1.46 8.29 -8.27
N ARG A 29 -1.32 9.60 -8.08
CA ARG A 29 -2.41 10.58 -8.24
C ARG A 29 -2.97 10.63 -9.67
N ALA A 30 -2.12 10.41 -10.67
CA ALA A 30 -2.53 10.36 -12.07
C ALA A 30 -3.27 9.05 -12.44
N VAL A 31 -3.26 8.04 -11.56
CA VAL A 31 -3.93 6.76 -11.80
C VAL A 31 -5.31 6.76 -11.16
N ASN A 32 -6.36 6.73 -11.99
CA ASN A 32 -7.70 6.40 -11.50
C ASN A 32 -7.80 4.88 -11.25
N HIS A 33 -7.48 4.48 -10.02
CA HIS A 33 -7.46 3.07 -9.64
C HIS A 33 -8.84 2.39 -9.68
N HIS A 34 -9.95 3.13 -9.62
CA HIS A 34 -11.28 2.56 -9.79
C HIS A 34 -11.52 2.01 -11.21
N LEU A 35 -10.73 2.46 -12.20
CA LEU A 35 -10.75 1.95 -13.57
C LEU A 35 -9.87 0.70 -13.75
N LEU A 36 -9.22 0.21 -12.69
CA LEU A 36 -8.46 -1.03 -12.77
C LEU A 36 -9.43 -2.21 -12.90
N PRO A 37 -9.20 -3.11 -13.87
CA PRO A 37 -10.19 -4.10 -14.30
C PRO A 37 -10.41 -5.23 -13.31
N THR A 38 -9.54 -5.40 -12.30
CA THR A 38 -9.71 -6.48 -11.30
C THR A 38 -9.45 -5.98 -9.88
N PRO A 39 -10.13 -6.57 -8.87
CA PRO A 39 -9.89 -6.30 -7.46
C PRO A 39 -8.42 -6.51 -7.05
N GLU A 40 -7.73 -7.49 -7.65
CA GLU A 40 -6.32 -7.76 -7.35
C GLU A 40 -5.42 -6.60 -7.78
N ARG A 41 -5.71 -5.95 -8.93
CA ARG A 41 -4.95 -4.81 -9.41
C ARG A 41 -5.21 -3.57 -8.55
N GLN A 42 -6.47 -3.35 -8.17
CA GLN A 42 -6.85 -2.29 -7.23
C GLN A 42 -6.15 -2.43 -5.88
N ALA A 43 -6.19 -3.64 -5.29
CA ALA A 43 -5.50 -3.91 -4.03
C ALA A 43 -3.98 -3.76 -4.17
N ARG A 44 -3.40 -4.17 -5.31
CA ARG A 44 -1.97 -3.99 -5.57
C ARG A 44 -1.58 -2.51 -5.60
N TYR A 45 -2.35 -1.68 -6.30
CA TYR A 45 -2.17 -0.24 -6.29
C TYR A 45 -2.22 0.33 -4.86
N CYS A 46 -3.23 -0.04 -4.08
CA CYS A 46 -3.38 0.39 -2.68
C CYS A 46 -2.19 -0.04 -1.80
N ILE A 47 -1.66 -1.25 -1.98
CA ILE A 47 -0.45 -1.71 -1.26
C ILE A 47 0.78 -0.92 -1.67
N ASP A 48 0.95 -0.62 -2.96
CA ASP A 48 2.13 0.06 -3.46
C ASP A 48 2.15 1.54 -3.04
N ILE A 49 0.99 2.23 -3.02
CA ILE A 49 0.90 3.58 -2.44
C ILE A 49 1.06 3.58 -0.93
N ALA A 50 0.64 2.51 -0.22
CA ALA A 50 0.85 2.41 1.22
C ALA A 50 2.34 2.39 1.56
N ARG A 51 3.14 1.65 0.79
CA ARG A 51 4.60 1.63 0.93
C ARG A 51 5.22 3.00 0.63
N ALA A 52 4.76 3.68 -0.41
CA ALA A 52 5.25 5.02 -0.73
C ALA A 52 4.93 6.03 0.38
N TRP A 53 3.73 5.98 0.98
CA TRP A 53 3.36 6.85 2.11
C TRP A 53 4.15 6.56 3.39
N GLU A 54 4.45 5.29 3.65
CA GLU A 54 5.27 4.88 4.79
C GLU A 54 6.68 5.45 4.66
N GLN A 55 7.32 5.28 3.50
CA GLN A 55 8.63 5.87 3.20
C GLN A 55 8.63 7.41 3.19
N HIS A 56 7.52 8.04 2.82
CA HIS A 56 7.35 9.50 2.89
C HIS A 56 7.14 10.01 4.33
N GLY A 57 7.13 9.14 5.34
CA GLY A 57 6.91 9.52 6.73
C GLY A 57 5.47 9.93 7.03
N ARG A 58 4.49 9.45 6.26
CA ARG A 58 3.05 9.71 6.47
C ARG A 58 2.30 8.42 6.81
N PRO A 59 2.54 7.83 8.00
CA PRO A 59 2.01 6.52 8.38
C PRO A 59 0.49 6.46 8.37
N ASN A 60 -0.21 7.54 8.73
CA ASN A 60 -1.67 7.59 8.69
C ASN A 60 -2.22 7.34 7.26
N GLN A 61 -1.57 7.88 6.23
CA GLN A 61 -2.00 7.66 4.85
C GLN A 61 -1.65 6.25 4.37
N ALA A 62 -0.52 5.70 4.83
CA ALA A 62 -0.18 4.31 4.57
C ALA A 62 -1.22 3.35 5.16
N VAL A 63 -1.70 3.62 6.37
CA VAL A 63 -2.77 2.84 7.03
C VAL A 63 -4.09 2.93 6.26
N LEU A 64 -4.51 4.12 5.85
CA LEU A 64 -5.73 4.29 5.05
C LEU A 64 -5.67 3.51 3.73
N ALA A 65 -4.52 3.52 3.07
CA ALA A 65 -4.30 2.75 1.85
C ALA A 65 -4.33 1.22 2.09
N LEU A 66 -3.76 0.75 3.20
CA LEU A 66 -3.85 -0.65 3.62
C LEU A 66 -5.29 -1.09 3.91
N LEU A 67 -6.10 -0.25 4.56
CA LEU A 67 -7.52 -0.52 4.79
C LEU A 67 -8.33 -0.54 3.49
N ALA A 68 -7.97 0.29 2.51
CA ALA A 68 -8.58 0.23 1.18
C ALA A 68 -8.21 -1.07 0.46
N ALA A 69 -6.94 -1.50 0.54
CA ALA A 69 -6.51 -2.79 0.02
C ALA A 69 -7.25 -3.97 0.69
N GLU A 70 -7.44 -3.90 2.01
CA GLU A 70 -8.16 -4.92 2.79
C GLU A 70 -9.62 -5.06 2.32
N ARG A 71 -10.30 -3.94 2.08
CA ARG A 71 -11.69 -3.92 1.61
C ARG A 71 -11.86 -4.53 0.22
N VAL A 72 -10.88 -4.33 -0.66
CA VAL A 72 -10.96 -4.76 -2.06
C VAL A 72 -10.52 -6.21 -2.24
N ALA A 73 -9.43 -6.63 -1.59
CA ALA A 73 -8.92 -7.99 -1.68
C ALA A 73 -8.28 -8.43 -0.35
N PRO A 74 -9.08 -8.88 0.62
CA PRO A 74 -8.59 -9.24 1.95
C PRO A 74 -7.47 -10.30 1.92
N GLN A 75 -7.53 -11.23 0.97
CA GLN A 75 -6.51 -12.27 0.74
C GLN A 75 -5.12 -11.71 0.35
N LYS A 76 -5.04 -10.46 -0.13
CA LYS A 76 -3.75 -9.83 -0.46
C LYS A 76 -3.03 -9.28 0.76
N ILE A 77 -3.76 -8.96 1.84
CA ILE A 77 -3.18 -8.44 3.09
C ILE A 77 -2.42 -9.51 3.85
N SER A 78 -2.90 -10.76 3.80
CA SER A 78 -2.23 -11.92 4.42
C SER A 78 -0.96 -12.36 3.69
N ARG A 79 -0.57 -11.68 2.59
CA ARG A 79 0.70 -12.01 1.91
C ARG A 79 1.88 -11.64 2.81
N PRO A 80 2.94 -12.47 2.88
CA PRO A 80 4.07 -12.25 3.78
C PRO A 80 4.70 -10.86 3.66
N SER A 81 4.80 -10.31 2.44
CA SER A 81 5.37 -8.98 2.22
C SER A 81 4.51 -7.83 2.75
N VAL A 82 3.19 -7.98 2.78
CA VAL A 82 2.27 -6.98 3.34
C VAL A 82 2.21 -7.13 4.85
N ALA A 83 2.19 -8.36 5.37
CA ALA A 83 2.30 -8.63 6.80
C ALA A 83 3.61 -8.07 7.39
N ALA A 84 4.74 -8.23 6.70
CA ALA A 84 6.02 -7.66 7.11
C ALA A 84 5.98 -6.12 7.15
N MET A 85 5.32 -5.48 6.18
CA MET A 85 5.15 -4.03 6.16
C MET A 85 4.27 -3.55 7.32
N VAL A 86 3.13 -4.22 7.57
CA VAL A 86 2.25 -3.92 8.70
C VAL A 86 3.00 -4.10 10.03
N SER A 87 3.74 -5.18 10.19
CA SER A 87 4.58 -5.44 11.36
C SER A 87 5.67 -4.37 11.54
N GLY A 88 6.37 -4.01 10.46
CA GLY A 88 7.36 -2.94 10.47
C GLY A 88 6.78 -1.59 10.90
N MET A 89 5.56 -1.26 10.47
CA MET A 89 4.86 -0.05 10.91
C MET A 89 4.34 -0.13 12.36
N LEU A 90 4.01 -1.32 12.86
CA LEU A 90 3.56 -1.52 14.24
C LEU A 90 4.70 -1.35 15.25
N TYR A 91 5.86 -1.92 14.94
CA TYR A 91 7.03 -1.96 15.82
C TYR A 91 8.07 -0.89 15.47
N GLY A 92 7.86 -0.15 14.39
CA GLY A 92 8.73 0.94 13.95
C GLY A 92 8.61 2.21 14.80
N PRO A 93 9.53 3.16 14.62
CA PRO A 93 9.52 4.41 15.37
C PRO A 93 8.33 5.31 14.96
N GLY A 94 7.69 5.92 15.96
CA GLY A 94 6.61 6.89 15.76
C GLY A 94 5.24 6.43 16.26
N PRO A 95 4.21 7.27 16.11
CA PRO A 95 2.88 6.97 16.60
C PRO A 95 2.23 5.87 15.75
N THR A 96 1.92 4.74 16.38
CA THR A 96 1.16 3.66 15.73
C THR A 96 -0.34 3.98 15.73
N PRO A 97 -0.98 4.12 14.55
CA PRO A 97 -2.42 4.39 14.48
C PRO A 97 -3.24 3.23 15.04
N ALA A 98 -4.35 3.52 15.75
CA ALA A 98 -5.22 2.49 16.31
C ALA A 98 -5.78 1.55 15.24
N GLU A 99 -6.08 2.08 14.05
CA GLU A 99 -6.56 1.32 12.91
C GLU A 99 -5.53 0.30 12.39
N LEU A 100 -4.24 0.61 12.48
CA LEU A 100 -3.17 -0.32 12.11
C LEU A 100 -3.11 -1.50 13.08
N ARG A 101 -3.26 -1.26 14.38
CA ARG A 101 -3.35 -2.32 15.39
C ARG A 101 -4.59 -3.19 15.14
N ALA A 102 -5.74 -2.57 14.89
CA ALA A 102 -6.96 -3.29 14.58
C ALA A 102 -6.83 -4.14 13.30
N LEU A 103 -6.17 -3.62 12.26
CA LEU A 103 -5.85 -4.37 11.05
C LEU A 103 -4.96 -5.58 11.35
N ALA A 104 -3.92 -5.38 12.16
CA ALA A 104 -2.97 -6.43 12.52
C ALA A 104 -3.64 -7.58 13.28
N VAL A 105 -4.49 -7.27 14.25
CA VAL A 105 -5.28 -8.25 15.01
C VAL A 105 -6.24 -9.03 14.10
N ARG A 106 -6.99 -8.33 13.22
CA ARG A 106 -7.91 -9.01 12.27
C ARG A 106 -7.20 -9.99 11.33
N ARG A 107 -5.92 -9.75 11.06
CA ARG A 107 -5.12 -10.52 10.09
C ARG A 107 -4.15 -11.49 10.74
N GLY A 108 -4.10 -11.55 12.07
CA GLY A 108 -3.18 -12.41 12.83
C GLY A 108 -1.71 -12.04 12.63
N ILE A 109 -1.41 -10.76 12.45
CA ILE A 109 -0.04 -10.23 12.26
C ILE A 109 0.58 -9.81 13.62
N ALA A 110 -0.26 -9.47 14.59
CA ALA A 110 0.11 -9.10 15.97
C ALA A 110 -0.28 -10.21 16.95
#